data_AF-A0A7J6SRY6-F1
#
_entry.id   AF-A0A7J6SRY6-F1
#
_cell.length_a   1.000
_cell.length_b   1.000
_cell.length_c   1.000
_cell.angle_alpha   90.00
_cell.angle_beta   90.00
_cell.angle_gamma   90.00
#
_symmetry.space_group_name_H-M   'P 1'
#
loop_
_entity.id
_entity.type
_entity.pdbx_description
1 polymer ?
#
loop_
_entity_poly.entity_id
_entity_poly.type
_entity_poly.pdbx_seq_one_letter_code
_entity_poly.pdbx_strand_id
1 'polypeptide(L)'
;MAMRTCSSRGLIGFVKNRTNAQVSCAGWFVYENMMAAAAKTEDIKYLHVDMAYPVEFMDNKATGYGVCLISQLLGLFNDCLPQ
;
A
#
# COMPACT_ATOMS: atom_id res chain seq x y z
N MET A 1 -0.01 -9.33 13.72
CA MET A 1 -0.72 -8.39 12.82
C MET A 1 -2.11 -8.93 12.52
N ALA A 2 -3.19 -8.19 12.81
CA ALA A 2 -4.55 -8.70 12.67
C ALA A 2 -5.56 -7.55 12.45
N MET A 3 -6.24 -7.60 11.30
CA MET A 3 -7.39 -6.75 11.01
C MET A 3 -8.58 -7.17 11.88
N ARG A 4 -9.50 -6.25 12.16
CA ARG A 4 -10.74 -6.61 12.85
C ARG A 4 -11.74 -7.19 11.84
N THR A 5 -12.53 -8.16 12.29
CA THR A 5 -13.58 -8.80 11.50
C THR A 5 -14.92 -8.62 12.20
N CYS A 6 -15.98 -8.48 11.41
CA CYS A 6 -17.36 -8.43 11.85
C CYS A 6 -18.04 -9.75 11.47
N SER A 7 -18.71 -10.38 12.42
CA SER A 7 -19.39 -11.67 12.22
C SER A 7 -20.39 -11.66 11.05
N SER A 8 -21.03 -10.52 10.79
CA SER A 8 -22.04 -10.38 9.73
C SER A 8 -21.55 -9.72 8.43
N ARG A 9 -20.32 -9.19 8.38
CA ARG A 9 -19.85 -8.33 7.26
C ARG A 9 -18.40 -8.56 6.81
N GLY A 10 -17.72 -9.58 7.34
CA GLY A 10 -16.33 -9.87 6.97
C GLY A 10 -15.32 -8.89 7.58
N LEU A 11 -14.25 -8.56 6.86
CA LEU A 11 -13.22 -7.61 7.32
C LEU A 11 -13.77 -6.19 7.49
N ILE A 12 -13.37 -5.51 8.56
CA ILE A 12 -13.71 -4.09 8.77
C ILE A 12 -12.45 -3.22 8.66
N GLY A 13 -12.62 -1.98 8.20
CA GLY A 13 -11.54 -1.01 7.94
C GLY A 13 -10.77 -0.49 9.16
N PHE A 14 -10.84 -1.20 10.29
CA PHE A 14 -10.14 -0.83 11.53
C PHE A 14 -9.33 -2.01 12.09
N VAL A 15 -8.23 -1.68 12.75
CA VAL A 15 -7.40 -2.64 13.48
C VAL A 15 -7.97 -2.95 14.86
N LYS A 16 -7.73 -4.16 15.38
CA LYS A 16 -8.12 -4.53 16.75
C LYS A 16 -7.34 -3.75 17.82
N ASN A 17 -6.08 -3.42 17.54
CA ASN A 17 -5.22 -2.63 18.40
C ASN A 17 -4.35 -1.72 17.53
N ARG A 18 -4.22 -0.44 17.91
CA ARG A 18 -3.44 0.56 17.19
C ARG A 18 -1.93 0.34 17.28
N THR A 19 -1.43 -0.49 18.19
CA THR A 19 0.01 -0.82 18.25
C THR A 19 0.40 -2.05 17.41
N ASN A 20 -0.53 -2.63 16.64
CA ASN A 20 -0.30 -3.88 15.93
C ASN A 20 -0.01 -3.67 14.43
N ALA A 21 1.12 -3.02 14.11
CA ALA A 21 1.58 -2.81 12.72
C ALA A 21 0.48 -2.24 11.81
N GLN A 22 0.04 -1.01 12.09
CA GLN A 22 -1.15 -0.42 11.47
C GLN A 22 -1.03 -0.26 9.95
N VAL A 23 0.14 0.17 9.47
CA VAL A 23 0.44 0.35 8.05
C VAL A 23 0.23 -0.97 7.30
N SER A 24 0.78 -2.05 7.85
CA SER A 24 0.63 -3.38 7.27
C SER A 24 -0.83 -3.84 7.30
N CYS A 25 -1.58 -3.58 8.38
CA CYS A 25 -3.00 -3.95 8.47
C CYS A 25 -3.85 -3.24 7.41
N ALA A 26 -3.58 -1.95 7.15
CA ALA A 26 -4.22 -1.21 6.06
C ALA A 26 -3.93 -1.87 4.70
N GLY A 27 -2.68 -2.24 4.45
CA GLY A 27 -2.29 -2.99 3.25
C GLY A 27 -3.02 -4.32 3.11
N TRP A 28 -3.19 -5.08 4.21
CA TRP A 28 -3.91 -6.36 4.22
C TRP A 28 -5.40 -6.21 3.91
N PHE A 29 -6.03 -5.14 4.43
CA PHE A 29 -7.44 -4.86 4.16
C PHE A 29 -7.71 -4.66 2.67
N VAL A 30 -6.84 -3.91 1.98
CA VAL A 30 -6.96 -3.67 0.54
C VAL A 30 -6.73 -4.97 -0.25
N TYR A 31 -5.70 -5.74 0.12
CA TYR A 31 -5.39 -7.02 -0.50
C TYR A 31 -6.58 -7.99 -0.49
N GLU A 32 -7.23 -8.17 0.65
CA GLU A 32 -8.36 -9.09 0.81
C GLU A 32 -9.57 -8.69 -0.06
N ASN A 33 -9.88 -7.39 -0.15
CA ASN A 33 -10.95 -6.91 -1.03
C ASN A 33 -10.61 -7.12 -2.51
N MET A 34 -9.34 -6.90 -2.89
CA MET A 34 -8.87 -7.15 -4.25
C MET A 34 -8.94 -8.62 -4.62
N MET A 35 -8.51 -9.53 -3.74
CA MET A 35 -8.60 -10.98 -3.94
C MET A 35 -10.04 -11.47 -4.04
N ALA A 36 -10.95 -10.90 -3.24
CA ALA A 36 -12.38 -11.20 -3.32
C ALA A 36 -12.99 -10.76 -4.66
N ALA A 37 -12.56 -9.62 -5.22
CA ALA A 37 -13.02 -9.11 -6.50
C ALA A 37 -12.43 -9.85 -7.71
N ALA A 38 -11.16 -10.25 -7.65
CA ALA A 38 -10.42 -10.85 -8.75
C ALA A 38 -10.71 -12.35 -8.97
N ALA A 39 -11.72 -12.93 -8.32
CA ALA A 39 -12.14 -14.32 -8.44
C ALA A 39 -10.99 -15.37 -8.32
N LYS A 40 -9.92 -15.06 -7.58
CA LYS A 40 -8.76 -15.94 -7.29
C LYS A 40 -8.07 -16.57 -8.53
N THR A 41 -8.22 -15.98 -9.72
CA THR A 41 -7.85 -16.66 -10.97
C THR A 41 -6.46 -16.33 -11.50
N GLU A 42 -5.72 -15.39 -10.90
CA GLU A 42 -4.39 -15.00 -11.38
C GLU A 42 -3.35 -14.83 -10.25
N ASP A 43 -2.08 -15.07 -10.59
CA ASP A 43 -0.91 -14.83 -9.73
C ASP A 43 -0.63 -13.31 -9.64
N ILE A 44 -1.47 -12.61 -8.87
CA ILE A 44 -1.40 -11.16 -8.72
C ILE A 44 -0.31 -10.80 -7.72
N LYS A 45 0.73 -10.12 -8.19
CA LYS A 45 1.74 -9.48 -7.32
C LYS A 45 1.16 -8.18 -6.75
N TYR A 46 1.12 -8.08 -5.43
CA TYR A 46 0.61 -6.91 -4.71
C TYR A 46 1.72 -6.23 -3.90
N LEU A 47 1.86 -4.92 -4.06
CA LEU A 47 2.78 -4.08 -3.29
C LEU A 47 2.02 -2.88 -2.72
N HIS A 48 2.01 -2.76 -1.39
CA HIS A 48 1.43 -1.63 -0.69
C HIS A 48 2.54 -0.63 -0.31
N VAL A 49 2.39 0.62 -0.73
CA VAL A 49 3.31 1.72 -0.39
C VAL A 49 2.53 2.78 0.39
N ASP A 50 2.81 2.89 1.69
CA ASP A 50 2.28 3.97 2.52
C ASP A 50 3.19 5.19 2.40
N MET A 51 2.67 6.23 1.76
CA MET A 51 3.40 7.46 1.49
C MET A 51 2.90 8.63 2.35
N ALA A 52 2.18 8.39 3.46
CA ALA A 52 1.58 9.46 4.25
C ALA A 52 2.58 10.54 4.71
N TYR A 53 3.81 10.14 5.04
CA TYR A 53 4.87 11.06 5.47
C TYR A 53 5.77 11.57 4.33
N PRO A 54 6.28 10.73 3.40
CA PRO A 54 7.25 11.20 2.40
C PRO A 54 6.67 12.14 1.32
N VAL A 55 5.35 12.32 1.23
CA VAL A 55 4.72 13.20 0.22
C VAL A 55 4.88 14.70 0.50
N GLU A 56 5.18 15.08 1.74
CA GLU A 56 5.29 16.47 2.15
C GLU A 56 6.52 16.74 3.02
N PHE A 57 7.06 17.95 2.91
CA PHE A 57 8.05 18.49 3.82
C PHE A 57 7.37 19.15 5.03
N MET A 58 8.16 19.39 6.10
CA MET A 58 7.72 20.06 7.33
C MET A 58 7.07 21.45 7.11
N ASP A 59 7.29 22.06 5.95
CA ASP A 59 6.70 23.34 5.55
C ASP A 59 5.42 23.19 4.70
N ASN A 60 4.81 22.00 4.71
CA ASN A 60 3.59 21.63 3.96
C ASN A 60 3.75 21.74 2.43
N LYS A 61 4.99 21.68 1.92
CA LYS A 61 5.23 21.62 0.48
C LYS A 61 5.34 20.18 0.01
N ALA A 62 4.72 19.91 -1.14
CA ALA A 62 4.81 18.60 -1.77
C ALA A 62 6.27 18.28 -2.18
N THR A 63 6.71 17.06 -1.92
CA THR A 63 8.07 16.58 -2.25
C THR A 63 8.17 16.01 -3.67
N GLY A 64 7.03 15.64 -4.26
CA GLY A 64 7.00 14.89 -5.51
C GLY A 64 7.40 13.41 -5.36
N TYR A 65 7.45 12.88 -4.14
CA TYR A 65 7.76 11.48 -3.87
C TYR A 65 6.78 10.54 -4.59
N GLY A 66 7.30 9.48 -5.22
CA GLY A 66 6.52 8.45 -5.92
C GLY A 66 6.82 8.36 -7.41
N VAL A 67 6.97 9.47 -8.14
CA VAL A 67 7.18 9.44 -9.60
C VAL A 67 8.50 8.74 -9.94
N CYS A 68 9.60 9.13 -9.28
CA CYS A 68 10.90 8.49 -9.46
C CYS A 68 10.87 7.02 -9.00
N LEU A 69 10.24 6.76 -7.84
CA LEU A 69 10.11 5.42 -7.27
C LEU A 69 9.45 4.43 -8.26
N ILE A 70 8.30 4.79 -8.82
CA ILE A 70 7.60 3.94 -9.80
C ILE A 70 8.40 3.81 -11.09
N SER A 71 9.01 4.90 -11.55
CA SER A 71 9.77 4.88 -12.79
C SER A 71 11.02 4.00 -12.70
N GLN A 72 11.71 3.99 -11.57
CA GLN A 72 12.84 3.08 -11.33
C GLN A 72 12.36 1.64 -11.13
N LEU A 73 11.29 1.42 -10.37
CA LEU A 73 10.72 0.07 -10.14
C LEU A 73 10.30 -0.61 -11.45
N LEU A 74 9.80 0.17 -12.41
CA LEU A 74 9.38 -0.30 -13.73
C LEU A 74 10.49 -0.20 -14.80
N GLY A 75 11.68 0.32 -14.45
CA GLY A 75 12.80 0.46 -15.37
C GLY A 75 12.61 1.49 -16.49
N LEU A 76 11.68 2.45 -16.33
CA LEU A 76 11.33 3.44 -17.36
C LEU A 76 12.45 4.45 -17.67
N PHE A 77 13.46 4.54 -16.80
CA PHE A 77 14.61 5.44 -16.96
C PHE A 77 15.96 4.72 -16.93
N ASN A 78 15.99 3.43 -17.24
CA ASN A 78 17.23 2.64 -17.23
C ASN A 78 18.33 3.19 -18.15
N ASP A 79 17.95 3.94 -19.19
CA ASP A 79 18.88 4.55 -20.14
C ASP A 79 19.31 5.98 -19.75
N CYS A 80 18.68 6.57 -18.73
CA CYS A 80 18.77 8.01 -18.43
C CYS A 80 19.37 8.34 -17.04
N LEU A 81 19.60 7.34 -16.18
CA LEU A 81 20.17 7.54 -14.86
C LEU A 81 21.53 6.83 -14.75
N PRO A 82 22.59 7.50 -14.24
CA PRO A 82 23.84 6.81 -13.94
C PRO A 82 23.57 5.77 -12.84
N GLN A 83 24.08 4.55 -13.06
CA GLN A 83 23.94 3.43 -12.12
C GLN A 83 24.85 3.61 -10.91
#